data_AF-A0A6J1GCX5-F1
#
_entry.id   AF-A0A6J1GCX5-F1
#
_cell.length_a   1.000
_cell.length_b   1.000
_cell.length_c   1.000
_cell.angle_alpha   90.00
_cell.angle_beta   90.00
_cell.angle_gamma   90.00
#
_symmetry.space_group_name_H-M   'P 1'
#
loop_
_entity.id
_entity.type
_entity.pdbx_description
1 polymer ?
#
loop_
_entity_poly.entity_id
_entity_poly.type
_entity_poly.pdbx_seq_one_letter_code
_entity_poly.pdbx_strand_id
1 'polypeptide(L)'
;MASNGAATTLTGNLRHRIDSRNGNGIGNGNGKDGGKMTNKDFHSGDGGGHYYKGFRKASCMRWTVEDVAHVARYHWIPCVFAMGLLFFMGVEYTLRMVPPASPPFDLGFALTRPVHRVLSSWPELNTLLAALNTVFVGMQTTYILWSWLIEGRPRATISALFMFTCRGILGYSTQLPLPQGFLGSEMDFPVGNVSFFLFFSGHVAGSVIASLDMRRMRRWGMAWMFDFLNLLQAIRLLGTRGHYTIDLAVGVGAGILFDSLAGHYYEASQRKNIEDTKLAKTFA
;
A
#
# COMPACT_ATOMS: atom_id res chain seq x y z
N MET A 1 8.34 -30.30 -56.17
CA MET A 1 9.59 -30.25 -55.40
C MET A 1 9.23 -30.01 -53.94
N ALA A 2 9.57 -30.98 -53.10
CA ALA A 2 9.34 -30.98 -51.65
C ALA A 2 10.67 -30.72 -50.93
N SER A 3 10.62 -30.05 -49.76
CA SER A 3 11.37 -30.33 -48.51
C SER A 3 11.10 -29.16 -47.54
N ASN A 4 10.43 -29.33 -46.39
CA ASN A 4 10.77 -30.01 -45.13
C ASN A 4 11.64 -29.20 -44.13
N GLY A 5 11.12 -29.14 -42.89
CA GLY A 5 11.85 -29.01 -41.61
C GLY A 5 11.94 -27.60 -41.02
N ALA A 6 11.69 -27.32 -39.74
CA ALA A 6 11.35 -28.15 -38.58
C ALA A 6 10.76 -27.27 -37.45
N ALA A 7 9.88 -27.85 -36.64
CA ALA A 7 9.34 -27.29 -35.41
C ALA A 7 10.30 -27.49 -34.22
N THR A 8 10.24 -26.63 -33.22
CA THR A 8 10.77 -26.93 -31.88
C THR A 8 9.86 -26.39 -30.79
N THR A 9 9.20 -27.33 -30.12
CA THR A 9 8.40 -27.22 -28.91
C THR A 9 9.32 -27.26 -27.70
N LEU A 10 9.15 -26.37 -26.72
CA LEU A 10 9.72 -26.52 -25.38
C LEU A 10 8.62 -26.36 -24.32
N THR A 11 8.16 -27.50 -23.85
CA THR A 11 7.31 -27.73 -22.68
C THR A 11 8.15 -27.75 -21.41
N GLY A 12 7.72 -27.04 -20.37
CA GLY A 12 8.36 -27.03 -19.05
C GLY A 12 7.32 -27.06 -17.94
N ASN A 13 6.87 -28.26 -17.57
CA ASN A 13 6.04 -28.55 -16.40
C ASN A 13 6.88 -28.44 -15.12
N LEU A 14 6.44 -27.66 -14.12
CA LEU A 14 6.90 -27.83 -12.73
C LEU A 14 5.70 -27.95 -11.78
N ARG A 15 5.52 -29.20 -11.34
CA ARG A 15 4.57 -29.69 -10.35
C ARG A 15 4.91 -29.21 -8.94
N HIS A 16 3.89 -28.69 -8.26
CA HIS A 16 3.48 -28.96 -6.89
C HIS A 16 4.39 -29.88 -6.03
N ARG A 17 4.93 -29.37 -4.92
CA ARG A 17 5.40 -30.18 -3.78
C ARG A 17 4.99 -29.53 -2.46
N ILE A 18 3.97 -30.12 -1.84
CA ILE A 18 3.60 -29.97 -0.43
C ILE A 18 4.51 -30.92 0.35
N ASP A 19 5.30 -30.40 1.30
CA ASP A 19 5.97 -31.24 2.30
C ASP A 19 5.27 -31.05 3.65
N SER A 20 4.37 -31.99 3.96
CA SER A 20 3.98 -32.36 5.31
C SER A 20 4.92 -33.46 5.78
N ARG A 21 5.66 -33.25 6.88
CA ARG A 21 6.27 -34.35 7.64
C ARG A 21 6.00 -34.16 9.13
N ASN A 22 5.01 -34.92 9.59
CA ASN A 22 4.74 -35.22 10.99
C ASN A 22 4.89 -36.74 11.15
N GLY A 23 5.51 -37.18 12.24
CA GLY A 23 5.39 -38.54 12.80
C GLY A 23 6.26 -39.65 12.19
N ASN A 24 7.25 -40.10 12.95
CA ASN A 24 7.55 -41.53 13.22
C ASN A 24 8.60 -41.56 14.35
N GLY A 25 8.48 -42.39 15.39
CA GLY A 25 7.85 -43.70 15.41
C GLY A 25 8.95 -44.73 15.72
N ILE A 26 8.97 -45.13 16.99
CA ILE A 26 9.74 -46.18 17.68
C ILE A 26 10.06 -47.41 16.81
N GLY A 27 11.29 -47.93 16.90
CA GLY A 27 11.67 -49.23 16.33
C GLY A 27 13.01 -49.75 16.85
N ASN A 28 12.94 -50.75 17.72
CA ASN A 28 14.02 -51.46 18.43
C ASN A 28 14.66 -52.56 17.55
N GLY A 29 15.95 -52.86 17.70
CA GLY A 29 16.60 -53.96 16.96
C GLY A 29 18.09 -54.15 17.28
N ASN A 30 18.40 -55.22 18.02
CA ASN A 30 19.66 -55.58 18.66
C ASN A 30 20.59 -56.38 17.70
N GLY A 31 21.91 -56.21 17.80
CA GLY A 31 22.92 -57.01 17.08
C GLY A 31 24.34 -56.76 17.59
N LYS A 32 24.95 -57.77 18.20
CA LYS A 32 26.27 -57.78 18.85
C LYS A 32 27.40 -58.17 17.89
N ASP A 33 28.62 -57.71 18.23
CA ASP A 33 29.98 -58.24 17.97
C ASP A 33 30.90 -57.04 17.66
N GLY A 34 32.05 -56.76 18.27
CA GLY A 34 32.94 -57.46 19.18
C GLY A 34 34.37 -57.05 18.81
N GLY A 35 35.12 -56.36 19.70
CA GLY A 35 36.59 -56.30 19.61
C GLY A 35 37.31 -54.96 19.81
N LYS A 36 38.04 -54.92 20.94
CA LYS A 36 39.31 -54.21 21.26
C LYS A 36 39.32 -52.70 21.63
N MET A 37 39.53 -52.54 22.94
CA MET A 37 40.01 -51.38 23.69
C MET A 37 41.38 -50.84 23.23
N THR A 38 41.57 -49.52 23.34
CA THR A 38 42.71 -48.93 24.07
C THR A 38 42.26 -47.68 24.83
N ASN A 39 42.89 -47.49 25.98
CA ASN A 39 42.46 -46.81 27.20
C ASN A 39 43.07 -45.40 27.34
N LYS A 40 42.58 -44.66 28.35
CA LYS A 40 43.09 -43.45 29.07
C LYS A 40 42.25 -42.18 28.85
N ASP A 41 41.64 -41.51 29.83
CA ASP A 41 41.57 -41.57 31.31
C ASP A 41 40.21 -40.92 31.70
N PHE A 42 39.28 -41.54 32.43
CA PHE A 42 39.09 -41.67 33.89
C PHE A 42 38.92 -40.37 34.75
N HIS A 43 37.66 -40.17 35.21
CA HIS A 43 37.16 -39.53 36.45
C HIS A 43 37.32 -38.01 36.67
N SER A 44 36.39 -37.22 37.24
CA SER A 44 35.12 -37.38 38.02
C SER A 44 34.31 -36.08 37.79
N GLY A 45 32.97 -36.02 37.77
CA GLY A 45 32.03 -36.46 38.79
C GLY A 45 31.68 -35.28 39.73
N ASP A 46 30.65 -34.49 39.39
CA ASP A 46 29.65 -33.84 40.28
C ASP A 46 28.81 -32.88 39.40
N GLY A 47 27.48 -32.83 39.39
CA GLY A 47 26.57 -32.94 40.53
C GLY A 47 26.20 -31.53 40.99
N GLY A 48 24.95 -31.11 40.77
CA GLY A 48 24.38 -29.92 41.42
C GLY A 48 24.29 -28.67 40.54
N GLY A 49 23.07 -28.36 40.10
CA GLY A 49 22.79 -27.20 39.28
C GLY A 49 22.93 -25.87 39.99
N HIS A 50 23.07 -24.80 39.22
CA HIS A 50 22.63 -23.48 39.63
C HIS A 50 22.12 -22.71 38.40
N TYR A 51 20.92 -22.18 38.57
CA TYR A 51 20.25 -21.22 37.71
C TYR A 51 21.18 -20.05 37.38
N TYR A 52 21.70 -20.02 36.15
CA TYR A 52 22.01 -18.77 35.48
C TYR A 52 21.31 -18.80 34.12
N LYS A 53 20.04 -18.34 34.11
CA LYS A 53 19.46 -17.72 32.91
C LYS A 53 20.39 -16.57 32.56
N GLY A 54 21.41 -16.86 31.74
CA GLY A 54 22.29 -15.84 31.20
C GLY A 54 21.42 -14.76 30.59
N PHE A 55 21.69 -13.51 30.95
CA PHE A 55 21.14 -12.35 30.26
C PHE A 55 21.26 -12.61 28.76
N ARG A 56 20.14 -12.92 28.11
CA ARG A 56 20.12 -13.10 26.67
C ARG A 56 20.46 -11.72 26.12
N LYS A 57 21.70 -11.54 25.65
CA LYS A 57 22.20 -10.26 25.13
C LYS A 57 21.11 -9.64 24.25
N ALA A 58 20.76 -8.39 24.52
CA ALA A 58 19.75 -7.67 23.76
C ALA A 58 20.08 -7.79 22.26
N SER A 59 19.06 -7.89 21.40
CA SER A 59 19.26 -8.15 19.96
C SER A 59 20.29 -7.19 19.34
N CYS A 60 20.27 -5.91 19.75
CA CYS A 60 21.23 -4.88 19.33
C CYS A 60 22.69 -5.15 19.71
N MET A 61 22.95 -5.89 20.78
CA MET A 61 24.32 -6.25 21.22
C MET A 61 24.93 -7.41 20.42
N ARG A 62 24.17 -7.99 19.49
CA ARG A 62 24.65 -9.04 18.57
C ARG A 62 24.93 -8.51 17.17
N TRP A 63 24.61 -7.25 16.89
CA TRP A 63 24.78 -6.66 15.58
C TRP A 63 26.26 -6.38 15.32
N THR A 64 26.75 -6.89 14.19
CA THR A 64 28.05 -6.57 13.64
C THR A 64 27.95 -5.41 12.65
N VAL A 65 29.09 -4.81 12.30
CA VAL A 65 29.15 -3.78 11.25
C VAL A 65 28.65 -4.33 9.90
N GLU A 66 28.86 -5.62 9.66
CA GLU A 66 28.36 -6.33 8.48
C GLU A 66 26.83 -6.42 8.48
N ASP A 67 26.21 -6.69 9.64
CA ASP A 67 24.74 -6.70 9.78
C ASP A 67 24.13 -5.32 9.53
N VAL A 68 24.78 -4.25 10.01
CA VAL A 68 24.34 -2.86 9.76
C VAL A 68 24.44 -2.53 8.27
N ALA A 69 25.55 -2.87 7.61
CA ALA A 69 25.72 -2.66 6.18
C ALA A 69 24.73 -3.50 5.36
N HIS A 70 24.41 -4.71 5.81
CA HIS A 70 23.42 -5.58 5.19
C HIS A 70 22.02 -4.96 5.29
N VAL A 71 21.63 -4.46 6.46
CA VAL A 71 20.35 -3.78 6.66
C VAL A 71 20.27 -2.51 5.82
N ALA A 72 21.34 -1.71 5.75
CA ALA A 72 21.37 -0.51 4.91
C ALA A 72 21.21 -0.84 3.41
N ARG A 73 21.76 -1.97 2.95
CA ARG A 73 21.72 -2.38 1.54
C ARG A 73 20.41 -3.08 1.14
N TYR A 74 19.91 -3.99 1.98
CA TYR A 74 18.75 -4.83 1.65
C TYR A 74 17.44 -4.32 2.26
N HIS A 75 17.51 -3.52 3.32
CA HIS A 75 16.37 -2.88 3.99
C HIS A 75 16.53 -1.35 4.01
N TRP A 76 16.92 -0.78 2.87
CA TRP A 76 17.16 0.65 2.71
C TRP A 76 15.92 1.51 3.05
N ILE A 77 14.70 1.00 2.84
CA ILE A 77 13.45 1.71 3.13
C ILE A 77 13.36 2.04 4.64
N PRO A 78 13.39 1.07 5.59
CA PRO A 78 13.48 1.36 7.02
C PRO A 78 14.59 2.35 7.40
N CYS A 79 15.77 2.26 6.77
CA CYS A 79 16.87 3.19 7.04
C CYS A 79 16.55 4.62 6.63
N VAL A 80 15.95 4.82 5.45
CA VAL A 80 15.48 6.14 5.00
C VAL A 80 14.40 6.69 5.94
N PHE A 81 13.46 5.85 6.39
CA PHE A 81 12.47 6.26 7.39
C PHE A 81 13.09 6.61 8.73
N ALA A 82 14.12 5.88 9.19
CA ALA A 82 14.82 6.19 10.42
C ALA A 82 15.58 7.52 10.33
N MET A 83 16.28 7.78 9.23
CA MET A 83 16.93 9.08 8.98
C MET A 83 15.89 10.21 8.91
N GLY A 84 14.77 9.99 8.21
CA GLY A 84 13.66 10.93 8.14
C GLY A 84 13.05 11.22 9.52
N LEU A 85 12.85 10.20 10.35
CA LEU A 85 12.36 10.34 11.71
C LEU A 85 13.28 11.24 12.53
N LEU A 86 14.59 10.99 12.52
CA LEU A 86 15.57 11.79 13.25
C LEU A 86 15.60 13.24 12.75
N PHE A 87 15.53 13.44 11.44
CA PHE A 87 15.43 14.76 10.83
C PHE A 87 14.17 15.49 11.30
N PHE A 88 13.00 14.86 11.22
CA PHE A 88 11.73 15.48 11.62
C PHE A 88 11.61 15.70 13.13
N MET A 89 12.22 14.86 13.97
CA MET A 89 12.35 15.14 15.40
C MET A 89 13.13 16.45 15.63
N GLY A 90 14.25 16.63 14.91
CA GLY A 90 15.01 17.89 14.97
C GLY A 90 14.21 19.11 14.47
N VAL A 91 13.44 18.93 13.39
CA VAL A 91 12.53 19.97 12.88
C VAL A 91 11.45 20.29 13.92
N GLU A 92 10.81 19.29 14.53
CA GLU A 92 9.75 19.47 15.53
C GLU A 92 10.22 20.33 16.72
N TYR A 93 11.44 20.10 17.21
CA TYR A 93 12.03 20.91 18.29
C TYR A 93 12.32 22.37 17.89
N THR A 94 12.39 22.68 16.60
CA THR A 94 12.73 24.02 16.08
C THR A 94 11.57 24.68 15.33
N LEU A 95 10.47 23.97 15.13
CA LEU A 95 9.33 24.43 14.34
C LEU A 95 8.51 25.43 15.16
N ARG A 96 8.45 26.67 14.66
CA ARG A 96 7.56 27.69 15.23
C ARG A 96 6.14 27.41 14.74
N MET A 97 5.22 27.20 15.68
CA MET A 97 3.81 27.01 15.34
C MET A 97 3.25 28.26 14.64
N VAL A 98 2.41 28.00 13.64
CA VAL A 98 1.70 29.05 12.91
C VAL A 98 0.69 29.71 13.86
N PRO A 99 0.65 31.06 13.96
CA PRO A 99 -0.30 31.76 14.81
C PRO A 99 -1.76 31.37 14.53
N PRO A 100 -2.66 31.38 15.54
CA PRO A 100 -4.07 31.02 15.34
C PRO A 100 -4.82 31.88 14.32
N ALA A 101 -4.39 33.13 14.13
CA ALA A 101 -5.02 34.08 13.20
C ALA A 101 -4.51 33.95 11.74
N SER A 102 -3.46 33.17 11.50
CA SER A 102 -2.90 32.97 10.16
C SER A 102 -3.47 31.72 9.48
N PRO A 103 -3.60 31.71 8.14
CA PRO A 103 -4.04 30.54 7.41
C PRO A 103 -3.07 29.36 7.62
N PRO A 104 -3.56 28.11 7.53
CA PRO A 104 -2.70 26.93 7.66
C PRO A 104 -1.53 26.98 6.67
N PHE A 105 -0.32 26.71 7.17
CA PHE A 105 0.85 26.60 6.32
C PHE A 105 0.84 25.28 5.56
N ASP A 106 1.00 25.34 4.24
CA ASP A 106 1.06 24.17 3.37
C ASP A 106 2.28 24.25 2.45
N LEU A 107 3.17 23.25 2.57
CA LEU A 107 4.40 23.21 1.78
C LEU A 107 4.12 23.01 0.29
N GLY A 108 3.12 22.20 -0.08
CA GLY A 108 2.74 22.03 -1.48
C GLY A 108 2.27 23.33 -2.10
N PHE A 109 1.49 24.15 -1.37
CA PHE A 109 1.13 25.50 -1.84
C PHE A 109 2.33 26.42 -2.02
N ALA A 110 3.38 26.27 -1.21
CA ALA A 110 4.62 27.02 -1.38
C ALA A 110 5.38 26.57 -2.64
N LEU A 111 5.44 25.25 -2.88
CA LEU A 111 6.09 24.66 -4.04
C LEU A 111 5.34 24.94 -5.35
N THR A 112 4.01 24.95 -5.33
CA THR A 112 3.16 25.18 -6.52
C THR A 112 2.84 26.66 -6.75
N ARG A 113 3.49 27.61 -6.05
CA ARG A 113 3.32 29.05 -6.29
C ARG A 113 3.47 29.47 -7.76
N PRO A 114 4.46 28.97 -8.53
CA PRO A 114 4.58 29.34 -9.95
C PRO A 114 3.38 28.87 -10.76
N VAL A 115 2.93 27.63 -10.53
CA VAL A 115 1.74 27.06 -11.18
C VAL A 115 0.50 27.88 -10.83
N HIS A 116 0.34 28.23 -9.55
CA HIS A 116 -0.76 29.09 -9.09
C HIS A 116 -0.78 30.44 -9.82
N ARG A 117 0.38 31.08 -9.99
CA ARG A 117 0.47 32.35 -10.75
C ARG A 117 0.03 32.19 -12.19
N VAL A 118 0.53 31.15 -12.88
CA VAL A 118 0.16 30.88 -14.28
C VAL A 118 -1.35 30.66 -14.41
N LEU A 119 -1.92 29.81 -13.55
CA LEU A 119 -3.36 29.52 -13.56
C LEU A 119 -4.21 30.75 -13.21
N SER A 120 -3.75 31.60 -12.30
CA SER A 120 -4.43 32.85 -11.97
C SER A 120 -4.38 33.87 -13.12
N SER A 121 -3.31 33.88 -13.91
CA SER A 121 -3.15 34.77 -15.07
C SER A 121 -3.85 34.28 -16.33
N TRP A 122 -4.21 32.99 -16.40
CA TRP A 122 -4.83 32.39 -17.57
C TRP A 122 -6.07 31.55 -17.20
N PRO A 123 -7.24 32.19 -17.02
CA PRO A 123 -8.47 31.53 -16.59
C PRO A 123 -8.93 30.39 -17.52
N GLU A 124 -8.78 30.57 -18.84
CA GLU A 124 -9.12 29.53 -19.84
C GLU A 124 -8.32 28.24 -19.63
N LEU A 125 -7.02 28.36 -19.33
CA LEU A 125 -6.18 27.20 -19.02
C LEU A 125 -6.65 26.51 -17.74
N ASN A 126 -7.05 27.27 -16.70
CA ASN A 126 -7.61 26.69 -15.49
C ASN A 126 -8.90 25.91 -15.78
N THR A 127 -9.80 26.47 -16.59
CA THR A 127 -11.06 25.82 -16.99
C THR A 127 -10.81 24.57 -17.84
N LEU A 128 -9.84 24.61 -18.76
CA LEU A 128 -9.45 23.44 -19.54
C LEU A 128 -8.90 22.32 -18.64
N LEU A 129 -8.00 22.66 -17.71
CA LEU A 129 -7.45 21.70 -16.74
C LEU A 129 -8.53 21.19 -15.78
N ALA A 130 -9.53 22.00 -15.44
CA ALA A 130 -10.71 21.58 -14.68
C ALA A 130 -11.52 20.54 -15.44
N ALA A 131 -11.83 20.81 -16.71
CA ALA A 131 -12.54 19.88 -17.57
C ALA A 131 -11.77 18.56 -17.74
N LEU A 132 -10.45 18.61 -17.95
CA LEU A 132 -9.61 17.41 -18.06
C LEU A 132 -9.60 16.58 -16.76
N ASN A 133 -9.52 17.24 -15.60
CA ASN A 133 -9.67 16.55 -14.32
C ASN A 133 -11.04 15.87 -14.22
N THR A 134 -12.12 16.57 -14.55
CA THR A 134 -13.48 16.02 -14.50
C THR A 134 -13.64 14.82 -15.43
N VAL A 135 -13.08 14.87 -16.65
CA VAL A 135 -13.02 13.72 -17.55
C VAL A 135 -12.27 12.55 -16.89
N PHE A 136 -11.11 12.81 -16.27
CA PHE A 136 -10.34 11.77 -15.61
C PHE A 136 -11.09 11.14 -14.42
N VAL A 137 -11.83 11.94 -13.64
CA VAL A 137 -12.71 11.42 -12.57
C VAL A 137 -13.84 10.56 -13.15
N GLY A 138 -14.41 10.99 -14.28
CA GLY A 138 -15.33 10.17 -15.07
C GLY A 138 -14.71 8.83 -15.45
N MET A 139 -13.49 8.83 -16.01
CA MET A 139 -12.77 7.62 -16.37
C MET A 139 -12.54 6.69 -15.16
N GLN A 140 -12.18 7.23 -13.99
CA GLN A 140 -12.02 6.45 -12.75
C GLN A 140 -13.33 5.77 -12.37
N THR A 141 -14.43 6.52 -12.37
CA THR A 141 -15.77 6.03 -12.01
C THR A 141 -16.22 4.96 -13.00
N THR A 142 -16.09 5.22 -14.30
CA THR A 142 -16.42 4.28 -15.36
C THR A 142 -15.59 3.00 -15.22
N TYR A 143 -14.29 3.08 -14.98
CA TYR A 143 -13.45 1.89 -14.80
C TYR A 143 -13.88 1.06 -13.59
N ILE A 144 -14.13 1.69 -12.44
CA ILE A 144 -14.54 1.00 -11.22
C ILE A 144 -15.89 0.30 -11.43
N LEU A 145 -16.87 0.99 -12.02
CA LEU A 145 -18.17 0.39 -12.32
C LEU A 145 -18.07 -0.71 -13.37
N TRP A 146 -17.26 -0.52 -14.42
CA TRP A 146 -17.00 -1.52 -15.45
C TRP A 146 -16.39 -2.80 -14.86
N SER A 147 -15.40 -2.65 -13.97
CA SER A 147 -14.74 -3.78 -13.31
C SER A 147 -15.71 -4.64 -12.51
N TRP A 148 -16.75 -4.04 -11.94
CA TRP A 148 -17.79 -4.77 -11.22
C TRP A 148 -18.87 -5.33 -12.14
N LEU A 149 -19.49 -4.49 -12.96
CA LEU A 149 -20.68 -4.85 -13.73
C LEU A 149 -20.37 -5.82 -14.88
N ILE A 150 -19.18 -5.72 -15.49
CA ILE A 150 -18.86 -6.48 -16.70
C ILE A 150 -17.79 -7.52 -16.43
N GLU A 151 -16.76 -7.17 -15.67
CA GLU A 151 -15.71 -8.14 -15.34
C GLU A 151 -16.04 -8.97 -14.08
N GLY A 152 -17.12 -8.63 -13.34
CA GLY A 152 -17.55 -9.37 -12.16
C GLY A 152 -16.60 -9.27 -10.97
N ARG A 153 -15.73 -8.24 -10.92
CA ARG A 153 -14.69 -8.04 -9.91
C ARG A 153 -15.10 -6.93 -8.94
N PRO A 154 -15.81 -7.25 -7.83
CA PRO A 154 -16.37 -6.22 -6.96
C PRO A 154 -15.35 -5.52 -6.07
N ARG A 155 -14.09 -5.99 -6.01
CA ARG A 155 -13.07 -5.48 -5.07
C ARG A 155 -12.87 -3.97 -5.21
N ALA A 156 -12.66 -3.46 -6.42
CA ALA A 156 -12.44 -2.02 -6.64
C ALA A 156 -13.66 -1.18 -6.22
N THR A 157 -14.87 -1.68 -6.46
CA THR A 157 -16.12 -1.03 -6.04
C THR A 157 -16.28 -1.01 -4.52
N ILE A 158 -15.98 -2.12 -3.84
CA ILE A 158 -16.01 -2.18 -2.36
C ILE A 158 -14.98 -1.21 -1.78
N SER A 159 -13.76 -1.15 -2.34
CA SER A 159 -12.74 -0.18 -1.95
C SER A 159 -13.25 1.25 -2.09
N ALA A 160 -13.88 1.57 -3.23
CA ALA A 160 -14.43 2.90 -3.49
C ALA A 160 -15.56 3.27 -2.51
N LEU A 161 -16.44 2.32 -2.19
CA LEU A 161 -17.51 2.52 -1.21
C LEU A 161 -16.93 2.82 0.18
N PHE A 162 -16.02 1.99 0.69
CA PHE A 162 -15.36 2.25 1.97
C PHE A 162 -14.67 3.61 2.00
N MET A 163 -13.94 3.92 0.93
CA MET A 163 -13.22 5.19 0.80
C MET A 163 -14.16 6.39 0.83
N PHE A 164 -15.21 6.42 -0.01
CA PHE A 164 -16.13 7.57 -0.07
C PHE A 164 -16.97 7.71 1.20
N THR A 165 -17.39 6.60 1.82
CA THR A 165 -18.10 6.64 3.11
C THR A 165 -17.21 7.20 4.21
N CYS A 166 -15.98 6.70 4.35
CA CYS A 166 -15.05 7.20 5.36
C CYS A 166 -14.65 8.66 5.10
N ARG A 167 -14.44 9.05 3.84
CA ARG A 167 -14.22 10.46 3.45
C ARG A 167 -15.41 11.34 3.86
N GLY A 168 -16.64 10.89 3.67
CA GLY A 168 -17.84 11.60 4.09
C GLY A 168 -17.89 11.83 5.60
N ILE A 169 -17.60 10.78 6.39
CA ILE A 169 -17.57 10.86 7.86
C ILE A 169 -16.45 11.81 8.33
N LEU A 170 -15.21 11.59 7.86
CA LEU A 170 -14.05 12.37 8.29
C LEU A 170 -14.15 13.84 7.86
N GLY A 171 -14.60 14.10 6.64
CA GLY A 171 -14.80 15.47 6.15
C GLY A 171 -15.95 16.20 6.87
N TYR A 172 -16.96 15.49 7.36
CA TYR A 172 -17.97 16.09 8.23
C TYR A 172 -17.41 16.37 9.64
N SER A 173 -16.64 15.44 10.20
CA SER A 173 -16.03 15.58 11.52
C SER A 173 -14.89 16.59 11.58
N THR A 174 -14.25 16.89 10.45
CA THR A 174 -13.13 17.84 10.37
C THR A 174 -13.18 18.61 9.05
N GLN A 175 -13.55 19.88 9.14
CA GLN A 175 -13.59 20.79 8.00
C GLN A 175 -12.34 21.66 8.01
N LEU A 176 -11.55 21.58 6.93
CA LEU A 176 -10.42 22.48 6.72
C LEU A 176 -10.92 23.78 6.09
N PRO A 177 -10.42 24.96 6.54
CA PRO A 177 -10.84 26.23 5.96
C PRO A 177 -10.43 26.33 4.50
N LEU A 178 -11.25 26.99 3.69
CA LEU A 178 -10.95 27.29 2.29
C LEU A 178 -9.64 28.10 2.21
N PRO A 179 -8.62 27.65 1.46
CA PRO A 179 -7.40 28.40 1.29
C PRO A 179 -7.65 29.77 0.63
N GLN A 180 -6.98 30.81 1.13
CA GLN A 180 -7.00 32.14 0.53
C GLN A 180 -6.41 32.05 -0.90
N GLY A 181 -7.20 32.43 -1.91
CA GLY A 181 -6.82 32.36 -3.32
C GLY A 181 -7.25 31.07 -4.03
N PHE A 182 -8.26 30.35 -3.53
CA PHE A 182 -8.86 29.24 -4.27
C PHE A 182 -9.34 29.68 -5.66
N LEU A 183 -8.85 29.00 -6.70
CA LEU A 183 -9.23 29.21 -8.09
C LEU A 183 -10.24 28.14 -8.51
N GLY A 184 -11.50 28.35 -8.13
CA GLY A 184 -12.60 27.48 -8.57
C GLY A 184 -12.89 27.65 -10.06
N SER A 185 -13.27 26.57 -10.73
CA SER A 185 -13.87 26.59 -12.07
C SER A 185 -15.25 25.93 -12.01
N GLU A 186 -16.21 26.42 -12.79
CA GLU A 186 -17.55 25.81 -12.89
C GLU A 186 -17.51 24.35 -13.42
N MET A 187 -16.41 23.98 -14.06
CA MET A 187 -16.16 22.64 -14.58
C MET A 187 -15.52 21.69 -13.55
N ASP A 188 -15.24 22.15 -12.32
CA ASP A 188 -14.73 21.30 -11.25
C ASP A 188 -15.83 20.36 -10.73
N PHE A 189 -15.55 19.07 -10.71
CA PHE A 189 -16.45 18.06 -10.16
C PHE A 189 -16.18 17.83 -8.66
N PRO A 190 -17.22 17.75 -7.79
CA PRO A 190 -18.66 17.84 -8.08
C PRO A 190 -19.15 19.23 -8.52
N VAL A 191 -19.93 19.30 -9.60
CA VAL A 191 -20.41 20.60 -10.15
C VAL A 191 -21.38 21.26 -9.16
N GLY A 192 -21.13 22.52 -8.82
CA GLY A 192 -22.01 23.34 -7.97
C GLY A 192 -21.43 23.64 -6.58
N ASN A 193 -22.11 24.55 -5.86
CA ASN A 193 -21.72 25.05 -4.53
C ASN A 193 -21.94 24.02 -3.41
N VAL A 194 -21.61 22.75 -3.68
CA VAL A 194 -21.63 21.66 -2.72
C VAL A 194 -20.36 21.81 -1.89
N SER A 195 -20.47 21.79 -0.56
CA SER A 195 -19.34 21.95 0.38
C SER A 195 -18.16 21.06 -0.02
N PHE A 196 -17.22 21.61 -0.80
CA PHE A 196 -16.27 20.88 -1.64
C PHE A 196 -15.13 20.23 -0.86
N PHE A 197 -15.11 20.41 0.45
CA PHE A 197 -13.91 20.26 1.27
C PHE A 197 -14.06 19.10 2.26
N LEU A 198 -14.41 17.92 1.75
CA LEU A 198 -14.28 16.70 2.53
C LEU A 198 -12.81 16.25 2.54
N PHE A 199 -12.20 16.29 3.72
CA PHE A 199 -10.94 15.62 4.00
C PHE A 199 -11.14 14.10 3.94
N PHE A 200 -10.30 13.29 3.28
CA PHE A 200 -9.12 13.51 2.45
C PHE A 200 -9.47 13.45 0.94
N SER A 201 -8.54 13.69 0.00
CA SER A 201 -8.81 13.71 -1.46
C SER A 201 -9.31 12.38 -2.05
N GLY A 202 -10.56 12.35 -2.50
CA GLY A 202 -11.24 11.20 -3.09
C GLY A 202 -10.88 10.98 -4.55
N HIS A 203 -10.49 12.05 -5.26
CA HIS A 203 -9.93 11.97 -6.60
C HIS A 203 -8.61 11.19 -6.64
N VAL A 204 -7.73 11.50 -5.69
CA VAL A 204 -6.46 10.81 -5.53
C VAL A 204 -6.69 9.38 -5.04
N ALA A 205 -7.58 9.18 -4.07
CA ALA A 205 -7.88 7.85 -3.56
C ALA A 205 -8.51 6.94 -4.63
N GLY A 206 -9.47 7.45 -5.41
CA GLY A 206 -10.17 6.72 -6.47
C GLY A 206 -9.26 6.28 -7.61
N SER A 207 -8.38 7.18 -8.08
CA SER A 207 -7.36 6.84 -9.08
C SER A 207 -6.35 5.81 -8.57
N VAL A 208 -5.93 5.89 -7.30
CA VAL A 208 -5.06 4.88 -6.67
C VAL A 208 -5.76 3.52 -6.62
N ILE A 209 -7.03 3.45 -6.20
CA ILE A 209 -7.82 2.21 -6.19
C ILE A 209 -7.89 1.62 -7.61
N ALA A 210 -8.21 2.43 -8.61
CA ALA A 210 -8.29 2.00 -10.00
C ALA A 210 -6.93 1.48 -10.52
N SER A 211 -5.83 2.21 -10.27
CA SER A 211 -4.46 1.83 -10.66
C SER A 211 -4.03 0.52 -10.01
N LEU A 212 -4.25 0.36 -8.70
CA LEU A 212 -3.94 -0.88 -7.98
C LEU A 212 -4.72 -2.07 -8.54
N ASP A 213 -5.99 -1.87 -8.90
CA ASP A 213 -6.80 -2.89 -9.54
C ASP A 213 -6.26 -3.26 -10.94
N MET A 214 -5.89 -2.28 -11.76
CA MET A 214 -5.28 -2.51 -13.08
C MET A 214 -3.96 -3.29 -12.98
N ARG A 215 -3.12 -2.97 -11.99
CA ARG A 215 -1.86 -3.68 -11.74
C ARG A 215 -2.11 -5.15 -11.39
N ARG A 216 -3.14 -5.46 -10.59
CA ARG A 216 -3.54 -6.85 -10.31
C ARG A 216 -3.93 -7.61 -11.58
N MET A 217 -4.57 -6.94 -12.53
CA MET A 217 -4.94 -7.52 -13.83
C MET A 217 -3.80 -7.51 -14.85
N ARG A 218 -2.57 -7.15 -14.45
CA ARG A 218 -1.40 -6.99 -15.33
C ARG A 218 -1.61 -5.97 -16.46
N ARG A 219 -2.54 -5.03 -16.31
CA ARG A 219 -2.78 -3.92 -17.23
C ARG A 219 -1.86 -2.74 -16.90
N TRP A 220 -0.55 -2.99 -16.90
CA TRP A 220 0.47 -2.05 -16.42
C TRP A 220 0.45 -0.70 -17.15
N GLY A 221 0.23 -0.70 -18.47
CA GLY A 221 0.18 0.54 -19.25
C GLY A 221 -0.94 1.49 -18.79
N MET A 222 -2.14 0.95 -18.54
CA MET A 222 -3.25 1.76 -18.03
C MET A 222 -3.02 2.21 -16.58
N ALA A 223 -2.42 1.36 -15.74
CA ALA A 223 -2.07 1.73 -14.38
C ALA A 223 -1.10 2.93 -14.37
N TRP A 224 -0.03 2.88 -15.17
CA TRP A 224 0.92 3.98 -15.31
C TRP A 224 0.28 5.26 -15.83
N MET A 225 -0.64 5.14 -16.80
CA MET A 225 -1.40 6.29 -17.30
C MET A 225 -2.25 6.91 -16.17
N PHE A 226 -2.95 6.10 -15.37
CA PHE A 226 -3.76 6.58 -14.25
C PHE A 226 -2.90 7.23 -13.17
N ASP A 227 -1.72 6.68 -12.86
CA ASP A 227 -0.80 7.30 -11.90
C ASP A 227 -0.28 8.64 -12.40
N PHE A 228 0.05 8.74 -13.69
CA PHE A 228 0.51 9.98 -14.30
C PHE A 228 -0.59 11.05 -14.32
N LEU A 229 -1.81 10.69 -14.73
CA LEU A 229 -2.97 11.59 -14.71
C LEU A 229 -3.32 12.01 -13.27
N ASN A 230 -3.18 11.11 -12.30
CA ASN A 230 -3.37 11.42 -10.89
C ASN A 230 -2.32 12.42 -10.38
N LEU A 231 -1.07 12.29 -10.80
CA LEU A 231 -0.02 13.25 -10.47
C LEU A 231 -0.33 14.64 -11.05
N LEU A 232 -0.75 14.72 -12.31
CA LEU A 232 -1.18 15.99 -12.92
C LEU A 232 -2.39 16.59 -12.20
N GLN A 233 -3.37 15.76 -11.85
CA GLN A 233 -4.53 16.16 -11.06
C GLN A 233 -4.10 16.71 -9.68
N ALA A 234 -3.17 16.06 -9.00
CA ALA A 234 -2.63 16.51 -7.71
C ALA A 234 -1.89 17.86 -7.83
N ILE A 235 -1.04 18.03 -8.84
CA ILE A 235 -0.33 19.29 -9.10
C ILE A 235 -1.34 20.42 -9.35
N ARG A 236 -2.36 20.17 -10.17
CA ARG A 236 -3.42 21.15 -10.43
C ARG A 236 -4.16 21.50 -9.15
N LEU A 237 -4.60 20.51 -8.37
CA LEU A 237 -5.34 20.74 -7.11
C LEU A 237 -4.51 21.55 -6.09
N LEU A 238 -3.20 21.34 -6.01
CA LEU A 238 -2.31 22.19 -5.22
C LEU A 238 -2.16 23.59 -5.82
N GLY A 239 -2.01 23.69 -7.14
CA GLY A 239 -1.85 24.94 -7.87
C GLY A 239 -3.08 25.85 -7.81
N THR A 240 -4.29 25.28 -7.84
CA THR A 240 -5.55 26.01 -7.68
C THR A 240 -5.91 26.27 -6.22
N ARG A 241 -5.07 25.81 -5.27
CA ARG A 241 -5.33 25.85 -3.83
C ARG A 241 -6.63 25.11 -3.44
N GLY A 242 -7.00 24.08 -4.21
CA GLY A 242 -8.23 23.30 -4.01
C GLY A 242 -8.11 22.17 -2.98
N HIS A 243 -6.90 21.69 -2.69
CA HIS A 243 -6.65 20.70 -1.64
C HIS A 243 -5.33 20.99 -0.94
N TYR A 244 -5.30 20.76 0.37
CA TYR A 244 -4.04 20.79 1.11
C TYR A 244 -3.18 19.57 0.71
N THR A 245 -1.86 19.68 0.86
CA THR A 245 -0.92 18.59 0.62
C THR A 245 -1.26 17.36 1.45
N ILE A 246 -1.70 17.57 2.69
CA ILE A 246 -2.13 16.49 3.58
C ILE A 246 -3.36 15.76 3.04
N ASP A 247 -4.31 16.45 2.40
CA ASP A 247 -5.49 15.84 1.80
C ASP A 247 -5.11 14.86 0.69
N LEU A 248 -4.10 15.23 -0.11
CA LEU A 248 -3.60 14.40 -1.21
C LEU A 248 -2.82 13.21 -0.68
N ALA A 249 -1.93 13.43 0.30
CA ALA A 249 -1.14 12.37 0.91
C ALA A 249 -2.04 11.33 1.61
N VAL A 250 -3.00 11.79 2.41
CA VAL A 250 -3.98 10.91 3.05
C VAL A 250 -4.90 10.28 2.01
N GLY A 251 -5.20 10.95 0.89
CA GLY A 251 -5.90 10.35 -0.25
C GLY A 251 -5.18 9.14 -0.85
N VAL A 252 -3.86 9.24 -1.08
CA VAL A 252 -3.06 8.09 -1.52
C VAL A 252 -3.10 6.96 -0.49
N GLY A 253 -2.86 7.30 0.78
CA GLY A 253 -2.87 6.33 1.88
C GLY A 253 -4.23 5.62 2.02
N ALA A 254 -5.31 6.37 1.94
CA ALA A 254 -6.67 5.86 1.96
C ALA A 254 -6.95 4.92 0.79
N GLY A 255 -6.52 5.27 -0.43
CA GLY A 255 -6.68 4.41 -1.60
C GLY A 255 -6.02 3.03 -1.39
N ILE A 256 -4.80 3.01 -0.85
CA ILE A 256 -4.08 1.76 -0.52
C ILE A 256 -4.76 1.00 0.64
N LEU A 257 -5.12 1.71 1.71
CA LEU A 257 -5.74 1.13 2.90
C LEU A 257 -7.08 0.47 2.57
N PHE A 258 -7.98 1.20 1.90
CA PHE A 258 -9.30 0.67 1.55
C PHE A 258 -9.23 -0.42 0.50
N ASP A 259 -8.25 -0.38 -0.41
CA ASP A 259 -7.99 -1.48 -1.34
C ASP A 259 -7.52 -2.77 -0.64
N SER A 260 -6.71 -2.64 0.42
CA SER A 260 -6.31 -3.76 1.27
C SER A 260 -7.49 -4.31 2.07
N LEU A 261 -8.26 -3.43 2.73
CA LEU A 261 -9.44 -3.81 3.50
C LEU A 261 -10.49 -4.51 2.64
N ALA A 262 -10.77 -3.99 1.44
CA ALA A 262 -11.68 -4.62 0.50
C ALA A 262 -11.19 -6.00 0.06
N GLY A 263 -9.88 -6.18 -0.10
CA GLY A 263 -9.27 -7.48 -0.37
C GLY A 263 -9.55 -8.48 0.75
N HIS A 264 -9.26 -8.12 1.99
CA HIS A 264 -9.53 -8.98 3.15
C HIS A 264 -11.01 -9.29 3.33
N TYR A 265 -11.88 -8.30 3.16
CA TYR A 265 -13.34 -8.49 3.21
C TYR A 265 -13.83 -9.46 2.15
N TYR A 266 -13.38 -9.27 0.90
CA TYR A 266 -13.80 -10.11 -0.22
C TYR A 266 -13.34 -11.56 -0.03
N GLU A 267 -12.09 -11.79 0.37
CA GLU A 267 -11.57 -13.13 0.64
C GLU A 267 -12.29 -13.82 1.81
N ALA A 268 -12.63 -13.07 2.86
CA ALA A 268 -13.39 -13.61 3.99
C ALA A 268 -14.81 -14.02 3.58
N SER A 269 -15.47 -13.22 2.75
CA SER A 269 -16.79 -13.51 2.20
C SER A 269 -16.78 -14.77 1.31
N GLN A 270 -15.78 -14.90 0.44
CA GLN A 270 -15.62 -16.08 -0.41
C GLN A 270 -15.37 -17.36 0.41
N ARG A 271 -14.54 -17.29 1.46
CA ARG A 271 -14.30 -18.43 2.36
C ARG A 271 -15.58 -18.93 3.01
N LYS A 272 -16.41 -18.02 3.54
CA LYS A 272 -17.71 -18.36 4.16
C LYS A 272 -18.66 -19.05 3.18
N ASN A 273 -18.82 -18.50 1.97
CA ASN A 273 -19.68 -19.10 0.94
C ASN A 273 -19.26 -20.54 0.58
N ILE A 274 -17.96 -20.82 0.55
CA ILE A 274 -17.43 -22.17 0.28
C ILE A 274 -17.74 -23.13 1.44
N GLU A 275 -17.59 -22.68 2.68
CA GLU A 275 -17.91 -23.46 3.88
C GLU A 275 -19.41 -23.81 3.95
N ASP A 276 -20.27 -22.82 3.72
CA ASP A 276 -21.73 -23.00 3.72
C ASP A 276 -22.16 -23.98 2.61
N THR A 277 -21.56 -23.88 1.43
CA THR A 277 -21.83 -24.81 0.32
C THR A 277 -21.37 -26.23 0.64
N LYS A 278 -20.23 -26.40 1.35
CA LYS A 278 -19.75 -27.73 1.78
C LYS A 278 -20.65 -28.32 2.85
N LEU A 279 -21.11 -27.53 3.82
CA LEU A 279 -22.07 -27.95 4.83
C LEU A 279 -23.37 -28.40 4.17
N ALA A 280 -23.94 -27.60 3.27
CA ALA A 280 -25.16 -27.95 2.54
C ALA A 280 -25.05 -29.28 1.77
N LYS A 281 -23.89 -29.58 1.19
CA LYS A 281 -23.62 -30.86 0.51
C LYS A 281 -23.39 -32.04 1.45
N THR A 282 -23.08 -31.80 2.72
CA THR A 282 -22.84 -32.86 3.72
C THR A 282 -24.16 -33.31 4.37
N PHE A 283 -25.19 -32.45 4.33
CA PHE A 283 -26.52 -32.71 4.88
C PHE A 283 -27.59 -33.04 3.83
N ALA A 284 -27.20 -33.17 2.56
CA ALA A 284 -28.06 -33.60 1.44
C ALA A 284 -27.64 -35.01 0.98
#